data_AF-A0A4S4LS04-F1
#
_entry.id   AF-A0A4S4LS04-F1
#
_cell.length_a   1.000
_cell.length_b   1.000
_cell.length_c   1.000
_cell.angle_alpha   90.00
_cell.angle_beta   90.00
_cell.angle_gamma   90.00
#
_symmetry.space_group_name_H-M   'P 1'
#
loop_
_entity.id
_entity.type
_entity.pdbx_description
1 polymer ?
#
loop_
_entity_poly.entity_id
_entity_poly.type
_entity_poly.pdbx_seq_one_letter_code
_entity_poly.pdbx_strand_id
1 'polypeptide(L)'
;MPPVFSPIRGAQGFQQSNPSVLCVASLLGSLQLFKDAGMMGPLRSRSIKLTAHLEAQLIKSAYYVPLHEVTARYPPQGTTSGTTPQAKPGFTIITPQDPEARGSQLSLKFLPVEDRIMQKVYDELKSFGVIGDERQPDVIRLAPNALYNTFQDCDIAVACLEEVFRSIV
;
A
#
# COMPACT_ATOMS: atom_id res chain seq x y z
N MET A 1 17.12 -26.72 -38.94
CA MET A 1 17.31 -26.91 -37.49
C MET A 1 18.12 -28.19 -37.31
N PRO A 2 19.26 -28.18 -36.60
CA PRO A 2 20.04 -29.41 -36.37
C PRO A 2 19.17 -30.46 -35.64
N PRO A 3 19.45 -31.77 -35.84
CA PRO A 3 18.63 -32.84 -35.25
C PRO A 3 18.77 -32.95 -33.73
N VAL A 4 19.79 -32.30 -33.15
CA VAL A 4 20.05 -32.27 -31.71
C VAL A 4 19.84 -30.84 -31.22
N PHE A 5 18.93 -30.67 -30.25
CA PHE A 5 18.73 -29.40 -29.57
C PHE A 5 19.99 -29.03 -28.78
N SER A 6 20.50 -27.82 -29.02
CA SER A 6 21.61 -27.24 -28.27
C SER A 6 21.07 -26.12 -27.38
N PRO A 7 20.81 -26.37 -26.07
CA PRO A 7 20.26 -25.36 -25.18
C PRO A 7 21.28 -24.25 -24.88
N ILE A 8 20.81 -23.00 -24.85
CA ILE A 8 21.57 -21.89 -24.31
C ILE A 8 21.68 -22.06 -22.79
N ARG A 9 22.90 -21.91 -22.23
CA ARG A 9 23.11 -21.98 -20.78
C ARG A 9 22.57 -20.73 -20.07
N GLY A 10 22.02 -20.91 -18.87
CA GLY A 10 21.55 -19.81 -18.02
C GLY A 10 20.18 -19.28 -18.40
N ALA A 11 19.82 -18.09 -17.88
CA ALA A 11 18.48 -17.53 -18.00
C ALA A 11 18.02 -17.30 -19.45
N GLN A 12 18.96 -17.05 -20.38
CA GLN A 12 18.63 -16.84 -21.79
C GLN A 12 18.02 -18.08 -22.46
N GLY A 13 18.32 -19.29 -21.97
CA GLY A 13 17.69 -20.52 -22.45
C GLY A 13 16.18 -20.61 -22.18
N PHE A 14 15.65 -19.76 -21.27
CA PHE A 14 14.22 -19.65 -21.01
C PHE A 14 13.50 -18.68 -21.97
N GLN A 15 14.24 -17.93 -22.79
CA GLN A 15 13.65 -17.07 -23.81
C GLN A 15 13.26 -17.89 -25.04
N GLN A 16 11.99 -18.27 -25.12
CA GLN A 16 11.49 -19.14 -26.19
C GLN A 16 11.24 -18.44 -27.54
N SER A 17 11.13 -17.11 -27.54
CA SER A 17 10.73 -16.36 -28.73
C SER A 17 11.45 -15.01 -28.83
N ASN A 18 11.27 -14.30 -29.94
CA ASN A 18 11.77 -12.95 -30.09
C ASN A 18 11.09 -12.02 -29.06
N PRO A 19 11.85 -11.15 -28.38
CA PRO A 19 11.29 -10.25 -27.39
C PRO A 19 10.47 -9.15 -28.08
N SER A 20 9.44 -8.64 -27.40
CA SER A 20 8.69 -7.48 -27.86
C SER A 20 9.57 -6.23 -27.81
N VAL A 21 9.95 -5.70 -28.98
CA VAL A 21 10.81 -4.52 -29.10
C VAL A 21 10.23 -3.30 -28.37
N LEU A 22 8.91 -3.11 -28.44
CA LEU A 22 8.22 -1.99 -27.78
C LEU A 22 8.27 -2.11 -26.26
N CYS A 23 8.08 -3.31 -25.71
CA CYS A 23 8.15 -3.53 -24.26
C CYS A 23 9.58 -3.33 -23.73
N VAL A 24 10.58 -3.81 -24.48
CA VAL A 24 12.00 -3.66 -24.11
C VAL A 24 12.42 -2.19 -24.14
N ALA A 25 11.99 -1.42 -25.14
CA ALA A 25 12.27 0.01 -25.22
C ALA A 25 11.68 0.78 -24.03
N SER A 26 10.42 0.50 -23.66
CA SER A 26 9.77 1.12 -22.49
C SER A 26 10.46 0.74 -21.17
N LEU A 27 10.85 -0.52 -21.01
CA LEU A 27 11.60 -0.97 -19.84
C LEU A 27 12.96 -0.29 -19.73
N LEU A 28 13.69 -0.17 -20.85
CA LEU A 28 14.99 0.50 -20.90
C LEU A 28 14.88 1.96 -20.45
N GLY A 29 13.86 2.69 -20.92
CA GLY A 29 13.61 4.06 -20.49
C GLY A 29 13.40 4.17 -18.98
N SER A 30 12.60 3.27 -18.39
CA SER A 30 12.41 3.19 -16.93
C SER A 30 13.74 2.92 -16.21
N LEU A 31 14.50 1.90 -16.64
CA LEU A 31 15.77 1.54 -16.01
C LEU A 31 16.81 2.66 -16.07
N GLN A 32 16.80 3.48 -17.13
CA GLN A 32 17.66 4.65 -17.23
C GLN A 32 17.31 5.69 -16.15
N LEU A 33 16.03 5.92 -15.84
CA LEU A 33 15.62 6.78 -14.71
C LEU A 33 16.11 6.23 -13.36
N PHE A 34 16.04 4.92 -13.15
CA PHE A 34 16.59 4.29 -11.94
C PHE A 34 18.10 4.51 -11.84
N LYS A 35 18.82 4.39 -12.96
CA LYS A 35 20.26 4.65 -13.03
C LYS A 35 20.58 6.11 -12.70
N ASP A 36 19.85 7.06 -13.29
CA ASP A 36 20.04 8.49 -13.07
C ASP A 36 19.71 8.90 -11.62
N ALA A 37 18.75 8.23 -10.99
CA ALA A 37 18.42 8.39 -9.57
C ALA A 37 19.44 7.75 -8.59
N GLY A 38 20.50 7.09 -9.10
CA GLY A 38 21.53 6.45 -8.29
C GLY A 38 21.21 5.01 -7.86
N MET A 39 20.34 4.31 -8.60
CA MET A 39 19.92 2.93 -8.35
C MET A 39 19.18 2.77 -7.00
N MET A 40 19.18 1.55 -6.44
CA MET A 40 18.34 1.22 -5.29
C MET A 40 18.77 1.85 -3.97
N GLY A 41 20.05 2.21 -3.78
CA GLY A 41 20.53 2.75 -2.50
C GLY A 41 19.81 4.05 -2.09
N PRO A 42 19.88 5.12 -2.90
CA PRO A 42 19.16 6.36 -2.65
C PRO A 42 17.64 6.19 -2.63
N LEU A 43 17.08 5.38 -3.54
CA LEU A 43 15.64 5.14 -3.62
C LEU A 43 15.10 4.44 -2.37
N ARG A 44 15.81 3.43 -1.87
CA ARG A 44 15.45 2.74 -0.63
C ARG A 44 15.57 3.67 0.57
N SER A 45 16.64 4.46 0.66
CA SER A 45 16.80 5.46 1.73
C SER A 45 15.64 6.47 1.75
N ARG A 46 15.23 6.98 0.59
CA ARG A 46 14.08 7.87 0.46
C ARG A 46 12.75 7.18 0.75
N SER A 47 12.56 5.94 0.28
CA SER A 47 11.37 5.14 0.57
C SER A 47 11.18 4.92 2.06
N ILE A 48 12.23 4.57 2.81
CA ILE A 48 12.15 4.39 4.27
C ILE A 48 11.65 5.68 4.93
N LYS A 49 12.21 6.83 4.55
CA LYS A 49 11.81 8.14 5.09
C LYS A 49 10.36 8.50 4.74
N LEU A 50 9.95 8.36 3.48
CA LEU A 50 8.59 8.65 3.04
C LEU A 50 7.56 7.78 3.74
N THR A 51 7.79 6.47 3.78
CA THR A 51 6.86 5.54 4.40
C THR A 51 6.82 5.71 5.92
N ALA A 52 7.95 5.99 6.57
CA ALA A 52 7.97 6.31 8.00
C ALA A 52 7.23 7.62 8.32
N HIS A 53 7.32 8.63 7.44
CA HIS A 53 6.56 9.87 7.57
C HIS A 53 5.06 9.63 7.44
N LEU A 54 4.63 8.89 6.42
CA LEU A 54 3.24 8.49 6.23
C LEU A 54 2.72 7.71 7.44
N GLU A 55 3.47 6.71 7.91
CA GLU A 55 3.17 5.93 9.11
C GLU A 55 2.99 6.82 10.35
N ALA A 56 3.93 7.75 10.57
CA ALA A 56 3.87 8.67 11.71
C ALA A 56 2.65 9.61 11.65
N GLN A 57 2.23 10.07 10.47
CA GLN A 57 1.02 10.90 10.33
C GLN A 57 -0.25 10.07 10.54
N LEU A 58 -0.30 8.85 9.99
CA LEU A 58 -1.43 7.94 10.19
C LEU A 58 -1.64 7.59 11.67
N ILE A 59 -0.56 7.32 12.41
CA ILE A 59 -0.62 6.99 13.85
C ILE A 59 -1.13 8.17 14.69
N LYS A 60 -0.88 9.41 14.27
CA LYS A 60 -1.38 10.62 14.96
C LYS A 60 -2.88 10.85 14.73
N SER A 61 -3.47 10.18 13.75
CA SER A 61 -4.88 10.40 13.40
C SER A 61 -5.82 9.97 14.54
N ALA A 62 -6.90 10.72 14.72
CA ALA A 62 -7.94 10.40 15.71
C ALA A 62 -8.71 9.11 15.41
N TYR A 63 -8.56 8.55 14.21
CA TYR A 63 -9.21 7.31 13.75
C TYR A 63 -8.27 6.10 13.76
N TYR A 64 -7.01 6.28 14.14
CA TYR A 64 -6.05 5.18 14.27
C TYR A 64 -6.33 4.34 15.52
N VAL A 65 -6.30 3.02 15.34
CA VAL A 65 -6.47 2.03 16.40
C VAL A 65 -5.20 1.17 16.47
N PRO A 66 -4.47 1.19 17.60
CA PRO A 66 -3.32 0.31 17.79
C PRO A 66 -3.70 -1.15 17.64
N LEU A 67 -2.85 -1.95 16.99
CA LEU A 67 -3.15 -3.33 16.62
C LEU A 67 -3.57 -4.20 17.83
N HIS A 68 -2.96 -3.98 18.99
CA HIS A 68 -3.26 -4.70 20.22
C HIS A 68 -4.63 -4.35 20.85
N GLU A 69 -5.22 -3.22 20.45
CA GLU A 69 -6.54 -2.78 20.92
C GLU A 69 -7.68 -3.19 19.98
N VAL A 70 -7.36 -3.65 18.76
CA VAL A 70 -8.35 -3.97 17.73
C VAL A 70 -9.35 -5.02 18.23
N THR A 71 -8.87 -6.12 18.82
CA THR A 71 -9.75 -7.19 19.33
C THR A 71 -10.64 -6.72 20.48
N ALA A 72 -10.15 -5.80 21.31
CA ALA A 72 -10.91 -5.27 22.44
C ALA A 72 -12.00 -4.28 21.98
N ARG A 73 -11.71 -3.45 20.97
CA ARG A 73 -12.65 -2.44 20.44
C ARG A 73 -13.62 -3.00 19.39
N TYR A 74 -13.19 -4.00 18.63
CA TYR A 74 -13.96 -4.63 17.55
C TYR A 74 -13.89 -6.17 17.71
N PRO A 75 -14.67 -6.73 18.65
CA PRO A 75 -14.65 -8.16 18.90
C PRO A 75 -15.13 -8.94 17.66
N PRO A 76 -14.51 -10.08 17.32
CA PRO A 76 -14.98 -10.93 16.23
C PRO A 76 -16.39 -11.46 16.54
N GLN A 77 -17.24 -11.50 15.51
CA GLN A 77 -18.62 -11.96 15.64
C GLN A 77 -18.69 -13.38 16.25
N GLY A 78 -19.61 -13.58 17.18
CA GLY A 78 -19.88 -14.89 17.83
C GLY A 78 -19.45 -15.02 19.29
N THR A 79 -18.86 -14.00 19.91
CA THR A 79 -18.36 -14.06 21.29
C THR A 79 -19.22 -13.32 22.34
N THR A 80 -20.20 -12.52 21.95
CA THR A 80 -21.11 -11.84 22.90
C THR A 80 -22.54 -11.71 22.37
N SER A 81 -23.51 -12.23 23.14
CA SER A 81 -24.97 -12.14 22.95
C SER A 81 -25.52 -10.84 23.55
N GLY A 82 -24.94 -9.70 23.18
CA GLY A 82 -25.35 -8.39 23.67
C GLY A 82 -25.11 -7.31 22.62
N THR A 83 -26.07 -6.39 22.48
CA THR A 83 -26.03 -5.19 21.64
C THR A 83 -24.71 -4.46 21.85
N THR A 84 -23.75 -4.68 20.95
CA THR A 84 -22.45 -4.00 21.01
C THR A 84 -22.70 -2.54 20.65
N PRO A 85 -22.28 -1.56 21.48
CA PRO A 85 -22.33 -0.16 21.08
C PRO A 85 -21.61 -0.01 19.74
N GLN A 86 -22.23 0.66 18.78
CA GLN A 86 -21.67 0.88 17.44
C GLN A 86 -20.31 1.57 17.57
N ALA A 87 -19.23 0.79 17.52
CA ALA A 87 -17.88 1.29 17.72
C ALA A 87 -17.56 2.27 16.60
N LYS A 88 -17.04 3.45 16.96
CA LYS A 88 -16.67 4.49 16.00
C LYS A 88 -15.78 3.88 14.89
N PRO A 89 -16.08 4.10 13.60
CA PRO A 89 -15.23 3.66 12.51
C PRO A 89 -13.78 4.13 12.67
N GLY A 90 -12.84 3.29 12.27
CA GLY A 90 -11.42 3.59 12.35
C GLY A 90 -10.59 2.66 11.47
N PHE A 91 -9.27 2.73 11.61
CA PHE A 91 -8.35 1.88 10.88
C PHE A 91 -7.14 1.50 11.72
N THR A 92 -6.49 0.39 11.36
CA THR A 92 -5.21 -0.03 11.92
C THR A 92 -4.21 -0.31 10.81
N ILE A 93 -2.92 -0.29 11.12
CA ILE A 93 -1.85 -0.62 10.16
C ILE A 93 -1.43 -2.07 10.42
N ILE A 94 -1.52 -2.92 9.39
CA ILE A 94 -1.13 -4.35 9.48
C ILE A 94 0.25 -4.63 8.87
N THR A 95 0.84 -3.66 8.17
CA THR A 95 2.24 -3.78 7.72
C THR A 95 3.17 -3.73 8.94
N PRO A 96 4.24 -4.56 9.00
CA PRO A 96 5.24 -4.50 10.07
C PRO A 96 5.85 -3.11 10.25
N GLN A 97 6.08 -2.69 11.49
CA GLN A 97 6.71 -1.41 11.81
C GLN A 97 8.21 -1.39 11.47
N ASP A 98 8.88 -2.54 11.59
CA ASP A 98 10.30 -2.68 11.26
C ASP A 98 10.54 -2.35 9.77
N PRO A 99 11.31 -1.29 9.46
CA PRO A 99 11.60 -0.91 8.08
C PRO A 99 12.21 -2.03 7.25
N GLU A 100 13.02 -2.92 7.85
CA GLU A 100 13.66 -4.02 7.14
C GLU A 100 12.68 -5.17 6.83
N ALA A 101 11.56 -5.25 7.54
CA ALA A 101 10.48 -6.20 7.28
C ALA A 101 9.39 -5.65 6.33
N ARG A 102 9.58 -4.46 5.73
CA ARG A 102 8.61 -3.85 4.80
C ARG A 102 9.21 -3.11 3.59
N GLY A 103 8.40 -3.02 2.54
CA GLY A 103 8.63 -2.14 1.39
C GLY A 103 8.17 -0.70 1.65
N SER A 104 7.76 -0.01 0.59
CA SER A 104 7.16 1.33 0.68
C SER A 104 5.68 1.32 1.08
N GLN A 105 5.01 0.17 0.96
CA GLN A 105 3.57 0.03 1.11
C GLN A 105 3.14 -0.13 2.57
N LEU A 106 2.13 0.65 2.97
CA LEU A 106 1.36 0.45 4.20
C LEU A 106 -0.03 -0.08 3.88
N SER A 107 -0.42 -1.15 4.57
CA SER A 107 -1.74 -1.77 4.46
C SER A 107 -2.58 -1.29 5.64
N LEU A 108 -3.64 -0.54 5.35
CA LEU A 108 -4.57 0.01 6.33
C LEU A 108 -5.82 -0.88 6.36
N LYS A 109 -6.08 -1.54 7.48
CA LYS A 109 -7.28 -2.34 7.70
C LYS A 109 -8.36 -1.49 8.37
N PHE A 110 -9.50 -1.36 7.73
CA PHE A 110 -10.63 -0.57 8.20
C PHE A 110 -11.55 -1.40 9.11
N LEU A 111 -12.15 -0.72 10.08
CA LEU A 111 -12.93 -1.30 11.16
C LEU A 111 -14.18 -0.44 11.40
N PRO A 112 -15.35 -1.04 11.71
CA PRO A 112 -15.64 -2.47 11.64
C PRO A 112 -15.72 -2.98 10.20
N VAL A 113 -15.42 -4.27 10.02
CA VAL A 113 -15.37 -4.97 8.72
C VAL A 113 -16.76 -5.06 8.06
N GLU A 114 -17.78 -5.38 8.86
CA GLU A 114 -19.13 -5.71 8.39
C GLU A 114 -19.83 -4.52 7.70
N ASP A 115 -19.46 -3.29 8.08
CA ASP A 115 -20.17 -2.07 7.68
C ASP A 115 -19.72 -1.52 6.32
N ARG A 116 -18.85 -2.25 5.61
CA ARG A 116 -18.27 -1.87 4.31
C ARG A 116 -17.63 -0.48 4.36
N ILE A 117 -17.03 -0.14 5.50
CA ILE A 117 -16.38 1.16 5.73
C ILE A 117 -15.25 1.36 4.74
N MET A 118 -14.47 0.30 4.47
CA MET A 118 -13.37 0.37 3.51
C MET A 118 -13.83 0.84 2.14
N GLN A 119 -14.92 0.27 1.59
CA GLN A 119 -15.40 0.62 0.25
C GLN A 119 -15.86 2.08 0.19
N LYS A 120 -16.60 2.54 1.20
CA LYS A 120 -17.01 3.96 1.31
C LYS A 120 -15.80 4.88 1.37
N VAL A 121 -14.82 4.55 2.22
CA VAL A 121 -13.59 5.33 2.34
C VAL A 121 -12.81 5.34 1.03
N TYR A 122 -12.71 4.20 0.36
CA TYR A 122 -11.97 4.08 -0.90
C TYR A 122 -12.61 4.88 -2.03
N ASP A 123 -13.94 4.82 -2.15
CA ASP A 123 -14.69 5.58 -3.15
C ASP A 123 -14.53 7.09 -2.97
N GLU A 124 -14.58 7.57 -1.72
CA GLU A 124 -14.35 8.99 -1.42
C GLU A 124 -12.88 9.41 -1.56
N LEU A 125 -11.90 8.59 -1.15
CA LEU A 125 -10.49 8.90 -1.39
C LEU A 125 -10.19 9.08 -2.89
N LYS A 126 -10.80 8.26 -3.75
CA LYS A 126 -10.71 8.41 -5.20
C LYS A 126 -11.30 9.74 -5.68
N SER A 127 -12.38 10.23 -5.08
CA SER A 127 -12.99 11.53 -5.41
C SER A 127 -12.05 12.70 -5.07
N PHE A 128 -11.23 12.56 -4.03
CA PHE A 128 -10.14 13.49 -3.68
C PHE A 128 -8.85 13.29 -4.49
N GLY A 129 -8.79 12.30 -5.39
CA GLY A 129 -7.61 11.99 -6.19
C GLY A 129 -6.53 11.21 -5.44
N VAL A 130 -6.82 10.67 -4.25
CA VAL A 130 -5.92 9.80 -3.50
C VAL A 130 -6.14 8.36 -3.96
N ILE A 131 -5.18 7.84 -4.74
CA ILE A 131 -5.28 6.51 -5.35
C ILE A 131 -4.41 5.50 -4.62
N GLY A 132 -5.01 4.40 -4.20
CA GLY A 132 -4.36 3.24 -3.58
C GLY A 132 -4.76 1.93 -4.26
N ASP A 133 -4.45 0.80 -3.63
CA ASP A 133 -4.92 -0.55 -4.02
C ASP A 133 -5.92 -1.04 -2.96
N GLU A 134 -7.14 -1.37 -3.38
CA GLU A 134 -8.12 -2.03 -2.50
C GLU A 134 -7.86 -3.54 -2.43
N ARG A 135 -8.00 -4.10 -1.24
CA ARG A 135 -7.91 -5.52 -0.97
C ARG A 135 -9.08 -5.94 -0.10
N GLN A 136 -10.03 -6.57 -0.75
CA GLN A 136 -11.21 -7.13 -0.10
C GLN A 136 -10.78 -8.11 1.02
N PRO A 137 -11.51 -8.13 2.15
CA PRO A 137 -12.71 -7.34 2.42
C PRO A 137 -12.46 -5.87 2.83
N ASP A 138 -11.38 -5.55 3.57
CA ASP A 138 -11.32 -4.26 4.31
C ASP A 138 -9.96 -3.57 4.34
N VAL A 139 -9.10 -3.79 3.35
CA VAL A 139 -7.76 -3.20 3.34
C VAL A 139 -7.60 -2.21 2.19
N ILE A 140 -7.10 -1.02 2.48
CA ILE A 140 -6.53 -0.10 1.46
C ILE A 140 -5.02 -0.07 1.64
N ARG A 141 -4.29 -0.15 0.53
CA ARG A 141 -2.82 -0.06 0.50
C ARG A 141 -2.40 1.28 -0.09
N LEU A 142 -1.56 1.99 0.66
CA LEU A 142 -0.90 3.22 0.21
C LEU A 142 0.61 2.97 0.11
N ALA A 143 1.20 3.30 -1.03
CA ALA A 143 2.61 3.02 -1.31
C ALA A 143 3.30 4.25 -1.93
N PRO A 144 3.75 5.23 -1.11
CA PRO A 144 4.48 6.37 -1.62
C PRO A 144 5.74 5.92 -2.36
N ASN A 145 5.85 6.30 -3.63
CA ASN A 145 6.96 5.93 -4.50
C ASN A 145 8.11 6.93 -4.35
N ALA A 146 9.31 6.43 -4.08
CA ALA A 146 10.49 7.26 -3.88
C ALA A 146 10.91 8.10 -5.10
N LEU A 147 10.49 7.75 -6.31
CA LEU A 147 10.84 8.51 -7.52
C LEU A 147 10.04 9.80 -7.63
N TYR A 148 8.73 9.75 -7.39
CA TYR A 148 7.83 10.83 -7.75
C TYR A 148 6.93 11.33 -6.61
N ASN A 149 6.82 10.62 -5.47
CA ASN A 149 6.04 11.10 -4.35
C ASN A 149 6.84 11.98 -3.37
N THR A 150 6.14 12.92 -2.77
CA THR A 150 6.66 13.86 -1.78
C THR A 150 6.13 13.56 -0.37
N PHE A 151 6.73 14.18 0.64
CA PHE A 151 6.17 14.15 2.00
C PHE A 151 4.81 14.85 2.06
N GLN A 152 4.64 15.92 1.28
CA GLN A 152 3.38 16.64 1.16
C GLN A 152 2.27 15.75 0.58
N ASP A 153 2.57 14.89 -0.39
CA ASP A 153 1.58 13.92 -0.90
C ASP A 153 1.09 12.99 0.22
N CYS A 154 1.98 12.59 1.13
CA CYS A 154 1.63 11.78 2.28
C CYS A 154 0.74 12.55 3.26
N ASP A 155 1.07 13.82 3.53
CA ASP A 155 0.27 14.70 4.40
C ASP A 155 -1.12 14.93 3.83
N ILE A 156 -1.22 15.19 2.52
CA ILE A 156 -2.50 15.35 1.80
C ILE A 156 -3.31 14.06 1.87
N ALA A 157 -2.69 12.90 1.63
CA ALA A 157 -3.39 11.62 1.68
C ALA A 157 -3.99 11.34 3.07
N VAL A 158 -3.26 11.65 4.15
CA VAL A 158 -3.77 11.51 5.53
C VAL A 158 -4.86 12.53 5.82
N ALA A 159 -4.69 13.79 5.42
CA ALA A 159 -5.72 14.83 5.61
C ALA A 159 -7.03 14.48 4.88
N CYS A 160 -6.95 13.97 3.64
CA CYS A 160 -8.11 13.48 2.91
C CYS A 160 -8.75 12.29 3.62
N LEU A 161 -7.95 11.32 4.10
CA LEU A 161 -8.46 10.19 4.87
C LEU A 161 -9.24 10.64 6.10
N GLU A 162 -8.72 11.61 6.86
CA GLU A 162 -9.42 12.16 8.02
C GLU A 162 -10.70 12.88 7.66
N GLU A 163 -10.72 13.64 6.57
CA GLU A 163 -11.92 14.31 6.08
C GLU A 163 -13.00 13.31 5.68
N VAL A 164 -12.61 12.23 5.00
CA VAL A 164 -13.52 11.12 4.67
C VAL A 164 -14.08 10.47 5.93
N PHE A 165 -13.27 10.26 6.97
CA PHE A 165 -13.79 9.76 8.24
C PHE A 165 -14.70 10.77 8.97
N ARG A 166 -14.53 12.09 8.78
CA ARG A 166 -15.45 13.10 9.34
C ARG A 166 -16.79 13.15 8.62
N SER A 167 -16.86 12.76 7.34
CA SER A 167 -18.12 12.71 6.60
C SER A 167 -18.91 11.42 6.86
N ILE A 168 -18.23 10.34 7.25
CA ILE A 168 -18.85 9.03 7.52
C ILE A 168 -19.31 8.87 8.98
N VAL A 169 -18.68 9.57 9.94
CA VAL A 169 -18.99 9.51 11.39
C VAL A 169 -19.84 10.70 11.81
#